data_AF-A0A353VUL2-F1
#
_entry.id   AF-A0A353VUL2-F1
#
_cell.length_a   1.000
_cell.length_b   1.000
_cell.length_c   1.000
_cell.angle_alpha   90.00
_cell.angle_beta   90.00
_cell.angle_gamma   90.00
#
_symmetry.space_group_name_H-M   'P 1'
#
loop_
_entity.id
_entity.type
_entity.pdbx_description
1 polymer ?
#
loop_
_entity_poly.entity_id
_entity_poly.type
_entity_poly.pdbx_seq_one_letter_code
_entity_poly.pdbx_strand_id
1 'polypeptide(L)'
;MIVPSFLSLLFIFFSLNVYANSDLSANSGSVNIIAIIMFLIFISITLGITYWAAKKTRSASVFYTAGGNIGGLQNGLAIAGDYMSAASFLGISGLVFASGFDGLIYSIGFLVGWPIILFLLA
;
A
#
# COMPACT_ATOMS: atom_id res chain seq x y z
N MET A 1 -0.63 14.55 18.86
CA MET A 1 0.84 14.69 18.98
C MET A 1 1.60 13.34 18.90
N ILE A 2 1.02 12.31 18.28
CA ILE A 2 1.61 10.93 18.20
C ILE A 2 2.02 10.55 16.76
N VAL A 3 1.58 11.32 15.77
CA VAL A 3 1.80 11.04 14.34
C VAL A 3 3.23 11.39 13.85
N PRO A 4 3.91 12.46 14.32
CA PRO A 4 5.25 12.78 13.83
C PRO A 4 6.35 11.79 14.23
N SER A 5 6.21 11.10 15.38
CA SER A 5 7.25 10.22 15.92
C SER A 5 7.30 8.84 15.26
N PHE A 6 6.17 8.33 14.78
CA PHE A 6 6.12 7.01 14.16
C PHE A 6 6.73 7.02 12.75
N LEU A 7 6.46 8.07 11.98
CA LEU A 7 6.99 8.23 10.63
C LEU A 7 8.51 8.45 10.63
N SER A 8 9.03 9.17 11.62
CA SER A 8 10.48 9.37 11.78
C SER A 8 11.21 8.11 12.22
N LEU A 9 10.62 7.29 13.10
CA LEU A 9 11.17 5.97 13.48
C LEU A 9 11.22 5.00 12.29
N LEU A 10 10.18 5.00 11.44
CA LEU A 10 10.15 4.21 10.22
C LEU A 10 11.24 4.66 9.22
N PHE A 11 11.45 5.97 9.10
CA PHE A 11 12.49 6.55 8.24
C PHE A 11 13.91 6.18 8.70
N ILE A 12 14.16 6.22 10.01
CA ILE A 12 15.47 5.85 10.58
C ILE A 12 15.74 4.36 10.37
N PHE A 13 14.73 3.51 10.58
CA PHE A 13 14.86 2.07 10.33
C PHE A 13 15.15 1.76 8.86
N PHE A 14 14.49 2.46 7.93
CA PHE A 14 14.72 2.29 6.49
C PHE A 14 16.15 2.69 6.07
N SER A 15 16.65 3.83 6.56
CA SER A 15 18.01 4.32 6.27
C SER A 15 19.12 3.38 6.77
N LEU A 16 18.92 2.73 7.92
CA LEU A 16 19.88 1.74 8.45
C LEU A 16 19.94 0.47 7.59
N ASN A 17 18.80 0.02 7.06
CA ASN A 17 18.77 -1.14 6.16
C ASN A 17 19.42 -0.82 4.81
N VAL A 18 19.28 0.39 4.27
CA VAL A 18 19.90 0.77 2.99
C VAL A 18 21.43 0.82 3.08
N TYR A 19 21.99 1.29 4.20
CA TYR A 19 23.45 1.39 4.37
C TYR A 19 24.15 0.03 4.57
N ALA A 20 23.42 -0.99 5.02
CA ALA A 20 23.96 -2.34 5.24
C ALA A 20 23.95 -3.24 3.98
N ASN A 21 23.49 -2.73 2.83
CA ASN A 21 23.22 -3.54 1.63
C ASN A 21 23.93 -3.04 0.36
N SER A 22 25.16 -2.52 0.47
CA SER A 22 25.96 -2.11 -0.71
C SER A 22 26.52 -3.30 -1.53
N ASP A 23 26.29 -4.55 -1.11
CA ASP A 23 26.73 -5.74 -1.86
C ASP A 23 25.58 -6.28 -2.73
N LEU A 24 25.34 -5.60 -3.86
CA LEU A 24 24.46 -6.02 -4.93
C LEU A 24 25.08 -7.19 -5.71
N SER A 25 24.97 -8.41 -5.18
CA SER A 25 25.10 -9.63 -5.98
C SER A 25 23.83 -10.46 -5.85
N ALA A 26 22.97 -10.33 -6.86
CA ALA A 26 21.76 -11.15 -7.02
C ALA A 26 22.16 -12.58 -7.35
N ASN A 27 22.51 -13.37 -6.32
CA ASN A 27 22.86 -14.77 -6.48
C ASN A 27 21.57 -15.61 -6.55
N SER A 28 21.18 -15.98 -7.77
CA SER A 28 20.01 -16.79 -8.10
C SER A 28 20.15 -18.20 -7.52
N GLY A 29 19.48 -18.47 -6.39
CA GLY A 29 19.44 -19.80 -5.76
C GLY A 29 19.49 -19.81 -4.24
N SER A 30 19.78 -18.67 -3.60
CA SER A 30 19.77 -18.54 -2.14
C SER A 30 18.51 -17.80 -1.67
N VAL A 31 17.92 -18.25 -0.56
CA VAL A 31 16.75 -17.61 0.05
C VAL A 31 17.10 -16.15 0.36
N ASN A 32 16.33 -15.21 -0.20
CA ASN A 32 16.57 -13.78 0.03
C ASN A 32 16.02 -13.37 1.40
N ILE A 33 16.87 -13.50 2.42
CA ILE A 33 16.54 -13.20 3.81
C ILE A 33 16.12 -11.73 3.98
N ILE A 34 16.72 -10.81 3.23
CA ILE A 34 16.41 -9.37 3.29
C ILE A 34 14.96 -9.11 2.84
N ALA A 35 14.55 -9.70 1.72
CA ALA A 35 13.18 -9.58 1.21
C ALA A 35 12.16 -10.15 2.20
N ILE A 36 12.47 -11.29 2.84
CA ILE A 36 11.61 -11.91 3.86
C ILE A 36 11.45 -10.99 5.07
N ILE A 37 12.56 -10.42 5.57
CA ILE A 37 12.53 -9.50 6.71
C ILE A 37 11.69 -8.25 6.37
N MET A 38 11.90 -7.64 5.20
CA MET A 38 11.12 -6.48 4.76
C MET A 38 9.62 -6.80 4.64
N PHE A 39 9.28 -7.96 4.08
CA PHE A 39 7.90 -8.44 3.98
C PHE A 39 7.24 -8.61 5.36
N LEU A 40 7.93 -9.27 6.30
CA LEU A 40 7.43 -9.49 7.65
C LEU A 40 7.25 -8.17 8.42
N ILE A 41 8.18 -7.23 8.25
CA ILE A 41 8.08 -5.88 8.84
C ILE A 41 6.86 -5.15 8.29
N PHE A 42 6.67 -5.14 6.97
CA PHE A 42 5.54 -4.50 6.32
C PHE A 42 4.20 -5.06 6.82
N ILE A 43 4.08 -6.40 6.88
CA ILE A 43 2.89 -7.07 7.41
C ILE A 43 2.66 -6.74 8.88
N SER A 44 3.71 -6.79 9.71
CA SER A 44 3.60 -6.52 11.14
C SER A 44 3.14 -5.09 11.41
N ILE A 45 3.66 -4.12 10.66
CA ILE A 45 3.23 -2.71 10.75
C ILE A 45 1.76 -2.59 10.34
N THR A 46 1.37 -3.18 9.20
CA THR A 46 0.00 -3.08 8.68
C THR A 46 -1.00 -3.68 9.68
N LEU A 47 -0.73 -4.89 10.18
CA LEU A 47 -1.55 -5.54 11.21
C LEU A 47 -1.57 -4.74 12.52
N GLY A 48 -0.45 -4.17 12.94
CA GLY A 48 -0.36 -3.34 14.14
C GLY A 48 -1.25 -2.09 14.05
N ILE A 49 -1.23 -1.39 12.91
CA ILE A 49 -2.09 -0.24 12.64
C ILE A 49 -3.56 -0.66 12.60
N THR A 50 -3.89 -1.73 11.89
CA THR A 50 -5.27 -2.24 11.79
C THR A 50 -5.82 -2.67 13.14
N TYR A 51 -5.03 -3.38 13.96
CA TYR A 51 -5.43 -3.79 15.30
C TYR A 51 -5.66 -2.61 16.24
N TRP A 52 -4.76 -1.61 16.19
CA TRP A 52 -4.92 -0.37 16.96
C TRP A 52 -6.17 0.41 16.53
N ALA A 53 -6.43 0.50 15.22
CA ALA A 53 -7.63 1.13 14.68
C ALA A 53 -8.90 0.38 15.09
N ALA A 54 -8.90 -0.95 14.99
CA ALA A 54 -10.02 -1.79 15.38
C ALA A 54 -10.41 -1.62 16.86
N LYS A 55 -9.42 -1.47 17.75
CA LYS A 55 -9.68 -1.21 19.20
C LYS A 55 -10.41 0.09 19.50
N LYS A 56 -10.35 1.07 18.58
CA LYS A 56 -11.02 2.37 18.74
C LYS A 56 -12.48 2.34 18.30
N THR A 57 -12.88 1.34 17.53
CA THR A 57 -14.23 1.22 17.00
C THR A 57 -15.10 0.42 17.97
N ARG A 58 -15.96 1.10 18.75
CA ARG A 58 -16.75 0.48 19.83
C ARG A 58 -18.26 0.39 19.58
N SER A 59 -18.81 1.04 18.56
CA SER A 59 -20.24 0.95 18.20
C SER A 59 -20.43 0.77 16.68
N ALA A 60 -21.58 0.25 16.28
CA ALA A 60 -21.95 0.06 14.87
C ALA A 60 -21.99 1.40 14.10
N SER A 61 -22.46 2.48 14.73
CA SER A 61 -22.47 3.81 14.09
C SER A 61 -21.06 4.31 13.81
N VAL A 62 -20.11 4.10 14.74
CA VAL A 62 -18.70 4.47 14.53
C VAL A 62 -18.02 3.53 13.52
N PHE A 63 -18.47 2.27 13.39
CA PHE A 63 -17.95 1.34 12.39
C PHE A 63 -18.35 1.72 10.96
N TYR A 64 -19.62 2.07 10.73
CA TYR A 64 -20.13 2.34 9.39
C TYR A 64 -19.89 3.77 8.89
N THR A 65 -19.95 4.78 9.78
CA THR A 65 -19.81 6.19 9.37
C THR A 65 -18.53 6.83 9.88
N ALA A 66 -17.69 6.09 10.60
CA ALA A 66 -16.53 6.63 11.30
C ALA A 66 -16.87 7.84 12.20
N GLY A 67 -18.13 7.91 12.67
CA GLY A 67 -18.64 9.04 13.44
C GLY A 67 -18.65 10.37 12.68
N GLY A 68 -18.68 10.36 11.33
CA GLY A 68 -18.70 11.56 10.49
C GLY A 68 -17.39 12.36 10.45
N ASN A 69 -16.29 11.83 11.00
CA ASN A 69 -15.03 12.55 11.19
C ASN A 69 -13.97 12.29 10.09
N ILE A 70 -14.30 11.57 9.01
CA ILE A 70 -13.37 11.29 7.90
C ILE A 70 -13.50 12.41 6.85
N GLY A 71 -12.41 13.16 6.64
CA GLY A 71 -12.37 14.20 5.61
C GLY A 71 -12.26 13.63 4.18
N GLY A 72 -12.61 14.44 3.18
CA GLY A 72 -12.62 14.03 1.76
C GLY A 72 -11.27 13.51 1.26
N LEU A 73 -10.15 14.13 1.66
CA LEU A 73 -8.80 13.66 1.30
C LEU A 73 -8.46 12.31 1.93
N GLN A 74 -8.85 12.07 3.18
CA GLN A 74 -8.59 10.80 3.87
C GLN A 74 -9.40 9.67 3.24
N ASN A 75 -10.66 9.94 2.87
CA ASN A 75 -11.49 9.00 2.14
C ASN A 75 -10.94 8.73 0.74
N GLY A 76 -10.55 9.78 0.01
CA GLY A 76 -9.95 9.66 -1.32
C GLY A 76 -8.65 8.86 -1.33
N LEU A 77 -7.78 9.08 -0.34
CA LEU A 77 -6.53 8.33 -0.19
C LEU A 77 -6.78 6.86 0.18
N ALA A 78 -7.78 6.57 1.01
CA ALA A 78 -8.15 5.19 1.34
C ALA A 78 -8.61 4.42 0.09
N ILE A 79 -9.51 5.02 -0.70
CA ILE A 79 -10.00 4.43 -1.96
C ILE A 79 -8.87 4.29 -2.99
N ALA A 80 -8.00 5.29 -3.10
CA ALA A 80 -6.84 5.23 -3.98
C ALA A 80 -5.89 4.09 -3.58
N GLY A 81 -5.68 3.89 -2.28
CA GLY A 81 -4.86 2.80 -1.73
C GLY A 81 -5.44 1.42 -2.07
N ASP A 82 -6.75 1.23 -1.90
CA ASP A 82 -7.41 -0.02 -2.28
C ASP A 82 -7.32 -0.28 -3.79
N TYR A 83 -7.47 0.77 -4.59
CA TYR A 83 -7.33 0.69 -6.04
C TYR A 83 -5.91 0.31 -6.50
N MET A 84 -4.88 0.80 -5.81
CA MET A 84 -3.46 0.55 -6.10
C MET A 84 -2.89 -0.72 -5.45
N SER A 85 -3.73 -1.64 -4.98
CA SER A 85 -3.30 -2.87 -4.31
C SER A 85 -2.27 -3.70 -5.11
N ALA A 86 -1.59 -4.63 -4.42
CA ALA A 86 -0.62 -5.54 -5.04
C ALA A 86 -1.21 -6.35 -6.20
N ALA A 87 -2.51 -6.65 -6.17
CA ALA A 87 -3.20 -7.32 -7.27
C ALA A 87 -3.24 -6.44 -8.53
N SER A 88 -3.49 -5.14 -8.39
CA SER A 88 -3.46 -4.18 -9.49
C SER A 88 -2.04 -4.03 -10.06
N PHE A 89 -1.03 -3.92 -9.18
CA PHE A 89 0.37 -3.83 -9.61
C PHE A 89 0.83 -5.09 -10.36
N LEU A 90 0.59 -6.28 -9.79
CA LEU A 90 0.96 -7.55 -10.41
C LEU A 90 0.12 -7.85 -11.66
N GLY A 91 -1.17 -7.47 -11.66
CA GLY A 91 -2.08 -7.66 -12.77
C GLY A 91 -1.67 -6.86 -14.00
N ILE A 92 -1.39 -5.56 -13.83
CA ILE A 92 -0.95 -4.70 -14.93
C ILE A 92 0.45 -5.08 -15.41
N SER A 93 1.40 -5.33 -14.49
CA SER A 93 2.74 -5.77 -14.89
C SER A 93 2.73 -7.14 -15.60
N GLY A 94 1.88 -8.07 -15.16
CA GLY A 94 1.67 -9.35 -15.81
C GLY A 94 1.01 -9.22 -17.19
N LEU A 95 0.02 -8.33 -17.33
CA LEU A 95 -0.62 -8.05 -18.61
C LEU A 95 0.37 -7.44 -19.62
N VAL A 96 1.18 -6.47 -19.18
CA VAL A 96 2.24 -5.86 -20.00
C VAL A 96 3.33 -6.88 -20.34
N PHE A 97 3.70 -7.75 -19.40
CA PHE A 97 4.64 -8.83 -19.67
C PHE A 97 4.13 -9.78 -20.78
N ALA A 98 2.83 -10.10 -20.76
CA ALA A 98 2.22 -10.99 -21.75
C ALA A 98 1.93 -10.32 -23.11
N SER A 99 1.48 -9.06 -23.10
CA SER A 99 0.98 -8.35 -24.28
C SER A 99 1.96 -7.31 -24.85
N GLY A 100 3.12 -7.15 -24.21
CA GLY A 100 4.12 -6.17 -24.61
C GLY A 100 3.62 -4.72 -24.48
N PHE A 101 4.05 -3.87 -25.41
CA PHE A 101 3.73 -2.44 -25.41
C PHE A 101 2.22 -2.18 -25.51
N ASP A 102 1.48 -3.02 -26.20
CA ASP A 102 0.02 -2.88 -26.34
C ASP A 102 -0.70 -3.06 -24.99
N GLY A 103 -0.07 -3.75 -24.03
CA GLY A 103 -0.55 -3.84 -22.65
C GLY A 103 -0.64 -2.50 -21.92
N LEU A 104 0.18 -1.52 -22.29
CA LEU A 104 0.18 -0.19 -21.66
C LEU A 104 -1.12 0.59 -21.89
N ILE A 105 -1.79 0.36 -23.02
CA ILE A 105 -3.10 0.99 -23.30
C ILE A 105 -4.14 0.53 -22.26
N TYR A 106 -4.12 -0.75 -21.90
CA TYR A 106 -4.99 -1.28 -20.85
C TYR A 106 -4.63 -0.71 -19.46
N SER A 107 -3.35 -0.46 -19.19
CA SER A 107 -2.90 0.21 -17.95
C SER A 107 -3.42 1.63 -17.82
N ILE A 108 -3.45 2.39 -18.92
CA ILE A 108 -4.00 3.75 -18.94
C ILE A 108 -5.51 3.70 -18.73
N GLY A 109 -6.20 2.77 -19.41
CA GLY A 109 -7.64 2.57 -19.25
C GLY A 109 -8.02 2.20 -17.81
N PHE A 110 -7.23 1.33 -17.17
CA PHE A 110 -7.36 1.04 -15.74
C PHE A 110 -7.24 2.34 -14.93
N LEU A 111 -6.08 3.02 -14.99
CA LEU A 111 -5.81 4.20 -14.16
C LEU A 111 -6.82 5.36 -14.36
N VAL A 112 -7.23 5.63 -15.61
CA VAL A 112 -8.18 6.71 -15.94
C VAL A 112 -9.62 6.30 -15.67
N GLY A 113 -9.95 5.01 -15.70
CA GLY A 113 -11.28 4.50 -15.41
C GLY A 113 -11.70 4.71 -13.95
N TRP A 114 -10.75 4.69 -13.01
CA TRP A 114 -11.03 4.83 -11.58
C TRP A 114 -11.68 6.18 -11.20
N PRO A 115 -11.12 7.35 -11.54
CA PRO A 115 -11.78 8.62 -11.25
C PRO A 115 -13.15 8.74 -11.93
N ILE A 116 -13.29 8.23 -13.16
CA ILE A 116 -14.56 8.28 -13.91
C ILE A 116 -15.65 7.51 -13.16
N ILE A 117 -15.36 6.29 -12.72
CA ILE A 117 -16.32 5.48 -11.95
C ILE A 117 -16.62 6.14 -10.60
N LEU A 118 -15.62 6.71 -9.93
CA LEU A 118 -15.84 7.44 -8.69
C LEU A 118 -16.76 8.65 -8.88
N PHE A 119 -16.61 9.42 -9.95
CA PHE A 119 -17.52 10.54 -10.23
C PHE A 119 -18.93 10.10 -10.59
N LEU A 120 -19.11 8.90 -11.17
CA LEU A 120 -20.42 8.37 -11.51
C LEU A 120 -21.16 7.72 -10.34
N LEU A 121 -20.42 7.16 -9.37
CA LEU A 121 -20.98 6.49 -8.19
C LEU A 121 -21.09 7.40 -6.96
N ALA A 122 -20.28 8.48 -6.90
CA ALA A 122 -20.34 9.48 -5.84
C ALA A 122 -21.58 10.38 -5.95
#